data_AF-A0A8I2ZTL4-F1
#
_entry.id   AF-A0A8I2ZTL4-F1
#
_cell.length_a   1.000
_cell.length_b   1.000
_cell.length_c   1.000
_cell.angle_alpha   90.00
_cell.angle_beta   90.00
_cell.angle_gamma   90.00
#
_symmetry.space_group_name_H-M   'P 1'
#
loop_
_entity.id
_entity.type
_entity.pdbx_description
1 polymer ?
#
loop_
_entity_poly.entity_id
_entity_poly.type
_entity_poly.pdbx_seq_one_letter_code
_entity_poly.pdbx_strand_id
1 'polypeptide(L)'
;MVLYRFGSTGVNQVLSKAADLLGLVPVFPVRNTATFSSGASDSKAVFRDCVLVKKNSTVGDVARKVMGDAPVAFVEGVGGTRVSEDDLVSVGKHDILSFKVGRA
;
A
#
# COMPACT_ATOMS: atom_id res chain seq x y z
N MET A 1 28.41 14.41 -18.73
CA MET A 1 27.70 13.12 -18.76
C MET A 1 27.30 12.73 -17.32
N VAL A 2 26.13 13.21 -16.84
CA VAL A 2 25.73 13.10 -15.41
C VAL A 2 25.42 11.65 -15.01
N LEU A 3 24.74 10.90 -15.89
CA LEU A 3 24.46 9.47 -15.68
C LEU A 3 25.74 8.64 -15.55
N TYR A 4 26.78 8.96 -16.33
CA TYR A 4 28.05 8.22 -16.31
C TYR A 4 28.90 8.53 -15.07
N ARG A 5 28.68 9.69 -14.42
CA ARG A 5 29.44 10.09 -13.23
C ARG A 5 28.77 9.70 -11.92
N PHE A 6 27.45 9.61 -11.90
CA PHE A 6 26.66 9.36 -10.69
C PHE A 6 25.79 8.10 -10.75
N GLY A 7 25.77 7.39 -11.88
CA GLY A 7 25.02 6.14 -12.07
C GLY A 7 23.50 6.29 -12.15
N SER A 8 22.97 7.51 -12.03
CA SER A 8 21.53 7.81 -11.98
C SER A 8 21.28 9.30 -12.23
N THR A 9 20.02 9.67 -12.46
CA THR A 9 19.57 11.07 -12.41
C THR A 9 19.50 11.60 -10.97
N GLY A 10 19.55 10.73 -9.96
CA GLY A 10 19.46 11.08 -8.53
C GLY A 10 18.03 11.37 -8.04
N VAL A 11 17.07 11.60 -8.95
CA VAL A 11 15.69 12.00 -8.60
C VAL A 11 15.00 10.98 -7.70
N ASN A 12 15.07 9.68 -8.06
CA ASN A 12 14.48 8.62 -7.26
C ASN A 12 15.10 8.55 -5.85
N GLN A 13 16.42 8.74 -5.73
CA GLN A 13 17.12 8.70 -4.44
C GLN A 13 16.65 9.84 -3.51
N VAL A 14 16.47 11.04 -4.06
CA VAL A 14 15.96 12.19 -3.30
C VAL A 14 14.52 11.97 -2.84
N LEU A 15 13.65 11.45 -3.72
CA LEU A 15 12.26 11.16 -3.37
C LEU A 15 12.15 10.05 -2.32
N SER A 16 12.89 8.95 -2.47
CA SER A 16 12.95 7.90 -1.44
C SER A 16 13.45 8.44 -0.11
N LYS A 17 14.50 9.29 -0.14
CA LYS A 17 15.02 9.87 1.10
C LYS A 17 14.05 10.84 1.76
N ALA A 18 13.28 11.59 0.99
CA ALA A 18 12.23 12.45 1.50
C ALA A 18 11.11 11.64 2.16
N ALA A 19 10.68 10.54 1.54
CA ALA A 19 9.68 9.63 2.13
C ALA A 19 10.17 9.03 3.46
N ASP A 20 11.44 8.61 3.53
CA ASP A 20 12.07 8.13 4.77
C ASP A 20 12.09 9.21 5.86
N LEU A 21 12.49 10.43 5.51
CA LEU A 21 12.57 11.56 6.44
C LEU A 21 11.19 11.94 7.00
N LEU A 22 10.15 11.86 6.18
CA LEU A 22 8.77 12.08 6.59
C LEU A 22 8.16 10.88 7.33
N GLY A 23 8.88 9.76 7.42
CA GLY A 23 8.42 8.53 8.04
C GLY A 23 7.20 7.94 7.35
N LEU A 24 7.18 7.96 6.01
CA LEU A 24 6.08 7.41 5.23
C LEU A 24 6.25 5.92 4.99
N VAL A 25 5.16 5.17 5.10
CA VAL A 25 5.07 3.74 4.76
C VAL A 25 4.22 3.61 3.51
N PRO A 26 4.74 3.01 2.42
CA PRO A 26 3.94 2.69 1.25
C PRO A 26 3.06 1.48 1.53
N VAL A 27 1.78 1.58 1.15
CA VAL A 27 0.81 0.49 1.24
C VAL A 27 0.12 0.32 -0.10
N PHE A 28 0.01 -0.92 -0.55
CA PHE A 28 -0.51 -1.29 -1.86
C PHE A 28 -1.87 -1.97 -1.70
N PRO A 29 -2.98 -1.21 -1.80
CA PRO A 29 -4.30 -1.81 -1.83
C PRO A 29 -4.48 -2.63 -3.11
N VAL A 30 -4.91 -3.88 -2.95
CA VAL A 30 -5.17 -4.81 -4.05
C VAL A 30 -6.56 -5.44 -3.91
N ARG A 31 -7.17 -5.82 -5.03
CA ARG A 31 -8.42 -6.57 -5.03
C ARG A 31 -8.19 -8.06 -4.74
N ASN A 32 -7.04 -8.58 -5.18
CA ASN A 32 -6.67 -9.99 -5.04
C ASN A 32 -5.22 -10.09 -4.56
N THR A 33 -4.99 -10.79 -3.46
CA THR A 33 -3.67 -10.95 -2.82
C THR A 33 -2.80 -12.05 -3.46
N ALA A 34 -3.34 -12.83 -4.39
CA ALA A 34 -2.60 -13.82 -5.17
C ALA A 34 -2.11 -13.27 -6.51
N THR A 35 -2.89 -12.39 -7.15
CA THR A 35 -2.54 -11.80 -8.46
C THR A 35 -2.15 -10.33 -8.37
N PHE A 36 -2.33 -9.69 -7.20
CA PHE A 36 -2.05 -8.27 -6.95
C PHE A 36 -2.77 -7.30 -7.89
N SER A 37 -3.90 -7.74 -8.47
CA SER A 37 -4.69 -6.93 -9.39
C SER A 37 -5.48 -5.83 -8.66
N SER A 38 -5.74 -4.73 -9.35
CA SER A 38 -6.60 -3.63 -8.87
C SER A 38 -8.05 -3.78 -9.35
N GLY A 39 -8.98 -3.04 -8.75
CA GLY A 39 -10.41 -3.17 -9.01
C GLY A 39 -10.95 -2.42 -10.23
N ALA A 40 -10.12 -1.66 -10.95
CA ALA A 40 -10.58 -0.88 -12.10
C ALA A 40 -10.79 -1.75 -13.34
N SER A 41 -11.97 -1.59 -13.96
CA SER A 41 -12.62 -2.54 -14.86
C SER A 41 -11.94 -2.84 -16.20
N ASP A 42 -10.69 -2.40 -16.44
CA ASP A 42 -9.99 -2.63 -17.71
C ASP A 42 -8.45 -2.64 -17.60
N SER A 43 -7.92 -2.75 -16.37
CA SER A 43 -6.47 -2.71 -16.14
C SER A 43 -5.95 -4.06 -15.66
N LYS A 44 -5.10 -4.70 -16.47
CA LYS A 44 -4.31 -5.88 -16.06
C LYS A 44 -3.08 -5.52 -15.20
N ALA A 45 -2.94 -4.27 -14.80
CA ALA A 45 -1.80 -3.81 -14.01
C ALA A 45 -1.84 -4.39 -12.58
N VAL A 46 -0.69 -4.90 -12.16
CA VAL A 46 -0.42 -5.31 -10.76
C VAL A 46 0.08 -4.10 -9.98
N PHE A 47 -0.27 -4.02 -8.69
CA PHE A 47 0.15 -2.93 -7.79
C PHE A 47 -0.11 -1.53 -8.37
N ARG A 48 -1.31 -1.32 -8.93
CA ARG A 48 -1.67 -0.06 -9.57
C ARG A 48 -1.59 1.13 -8.61
N ASP A 49 -2.06 0.94 -7.39
CA ASP A 49 -2.22 1.99 -6.42
C ASP A 49 -1.19 1.83 -5.29
N CYS A 50 -0.60 2.95 -4.89
CA CYS A 50 0.30 3.04 -3.74
C CYS A 50 -0.14 4.22 -2.87
N VAL A 51 -0.46 3.92 -1.62
CA VAL A 51 -0.95 4.89 -0.64
C VAL A 51 0.11 5.06 0.44
N LEU A 52 0.58 6.30 0.60
CA LEU A 52 1.53 6.62 1.67
C LEU A 52 0.76 6.90 2.97
N VAL A 53 1.09 6.19 4.04
CA VAL A 53 0.60 6.43 5.40
C VAL A 53 1.75 6.79 6.32
N LYS A 54 1.46 7.40 7.48
CA LYS A 54 2.50 7.69 8.47
C LYS A 54 2.98 6.39 9.11
N LYS A 55 4.24 6.36 9.54
CA LYS A 55 4.76 5.31 10.40
C LYS A 55 3.85 5.12 11.62
N ASN A 56 3.71 3.86 12.05
CA ASN A 56 2.83 3.43 13.13
C ASN A 56 1.32 3.59 12.83
N SER A 57 0.93 3.77 11.57
CA SER A 57 -0.49 3.64 11.20
C SER A 57 -0.92 2.18 11.30
N THR A 58 -2.16 1.98 11.71
CA THR A 58 -2.80 0.66 11.78
C THR A 58 -3.41 0.28 10.43
N VAL A 59 -3.75 -1.00 10.28
CA VAL A 59 -4.50 -1.49 9.11
C VAL A 59 -5.86 -0.80 8.99
N GLY A 60 -6.52 -0.48 10.12
CA GLY A 60 -7.76 0.29 10.16
C GLY A 60 -7.59 1.74 9.65
N ASP A 61 -6.47 2.39 9.96
CA ASP A 61 -6.15 3.72 9.41
C ASP A 61 -6.00 3.68 7.88
N VAL A 62 -5.35 2.63 7.36
CA VAL A 62 -5.24 2.41 5.91
C VAL A 62 -6.62 2.14 5.32
N ALA A 63 -7.42 1.27 5.94
CA ALA A 63 -8.76 0.91 5.47
C ALA A 63 -9.62 2.17 5.30
N ARG A 64 -9.65 3.04 6.31
CA ARG A 64 -10.37 4.33 6.26
C ARG A 64 -9.83 5.25 5.17
N LYS A 65 -8.50 5.30 4.98
CA LYS A 65 -7.89 6.15 3.95
C LYS A 65 -8.19 5.67 2.52
N VAL A 66 -8.27 4.36 2.31
CA VAL A 66 -8.49 3.76 0.99
C VAL A 66 -9.99 3.68 0.66
N MET A 67 -10.81 3.26 1.62
CA MET A 67 -12.21 2.93 1.43
C MET A 67 -13.18 4.05 1.84
N GLY A 68 -12.68 5.09 2.51
CA GLY A 68 -13.53 6.14 3.09
C GLY A 68 -14.43 5.56 4.19
N ASP A 69 -15.73 5.83 4.08
CA ASP A 69 -16.75 5.37 5.04
C ASP A 69 -17.38 4.02 4.65
N ALA A 70 -16.86 3.35 3.61
CA ALA A 70 -17.40 2.05 3.20
C ALA A 70 -17.13 0.97 4.27
N PRO A 71 -18.13 0.15 4.63
CA PRO A 71 -17.98 -0.84 5.69
C PRO A 71 -17.04 -1.96 5.24
N VAL A 72 -15.92 -2.11 5.94
CA VAL A 72 -14.98 -3.20 5.73
C VAL A 72 -15.40 -4.39 6.59
N ALA A 73 -15.69 -5.53 5.97
CA ALA A 73 -16.04 -6.75 6.68
C ALA A 73 -14.79 -7.45 7.24
N PHE A 74 -13.71 -7.46 6.46
CA PHE A 74 -12.40 -7.95 6.89
C PHE A 74 -11.30 -7.54 5.92
N VAL A 75 -10.06 -7.68 6.38
CA VAL A 75 -8.85 -7.39 5.61
C VAL A 75 -8.05 -8.68 5.39
N GLU A 76 -7.56 -8.85 4.15
CA GLU A 76 -6.63 -9.92 3.79
C GLU A 76 -5.24 -9.34 3.49
N GLY A 77 -4.21 -9.97 4.06
CA GLY A 77 -2.81 -9.77 3.69
C GLY A 77 -2.35 -10.73 2.61
N VAL A 78 -1.06 -10.69 2.30
CA VAL A 78 -0.41 -11.61 1.36
C VAL A 78 -0.69 -13.07 1.76
N GLY A 79 -0.95 -13.92 0.77
CA GLY A 79 -1.29 -15.33 0.98
C GLY A 79 -2.70 -15.57 1.50
N GLY A 80 -3.59 -14.57 1.49
CA GLY A 80 -4.98 -14.71 1.96
C GLY A 80 -5.10 -14.77 3.48
N THR A 81 -4.08 -14.32 4.20
CA THR A 81 -4.07 -14.31 5.67
C THR A 81 -5.00 -13.23 6.21
N ARG A 82 -5.73 -13.52 7.30
CA ARG A 82 -6.53 -12.51 7.99
C ARG A 82 -5.63 -11.60 8.81
N VAL A 83 -5.88 -10.30 8.71
CA VAL A 83 -5.11 -9.26 9.39
C VAL A 83 -6.05 -8.47 10.29
N SER A 84 -5.62 -8.17 11.52
CA SER A 84 -6.40 -7.36 12.45
C SER A 84 -6.36 -5.90 12.01
N GLU A 85 -7.44 -5.15 12.23
CA GLU A 85 -7.43 -3.70 12.00
C GLU A 85 -6.48 -2.96 12.93
N ASP A 86 -6.21 -3.53 14.11
CA ASP A 86 -5.27 -2.98 15.10
C ASP A 86 -3.79 -3.26 14.76
N ASP A 87 -3.52 -4.13 13.78
CA ASP A 87 -2.15 -4.46 13.40
C ASP A 87 -1.45 -3.25 12.78
N LEU A 88 -0.19 -3.05 13.16
CA LEU A 88 0.64 -1.98 12.60
C LEU A 88 1.12 -2.34 11.19
N VAL A 89 1.10 -1.34 10.31
CA VAL A 89 1.63 -1.45 8.95
C VAL A 89 3.07 -0.96 8.88
N SER A 90 3.93 -1.75 8.23
CA SER A 90 5.32 -1.38 7.93
C SER A 90 5.76 -2.01 6.61
N VAL A 91 6.86 -1.53 6.03
CA VAL A 91 7.43 -2.15 4.84
C VAL A 91 7.72 -3.63 5.11
N GLY A 92 7.22 -4.52 4.24
CA GLY A 92 7.29 -5.97 4.35
C GLY A 92 6.30 -6.61 5.35
N LYS A 93 5.46 -5.83 6.02
CA LYS A 93 4.47 -6.32 6.98
C LYS A 93 3.15 -5.55 6.86
N HIS A 94 2.12 -6.23 6.37
CA HIS A 94 0.79 -5.64 6.12
C HIS A 94 0.83 -4.43 5.18
N ASP A 95 1.83 -4.35 4.29
CA ASP A 95 1.97 -3.31 3.26
C ASP A 95 1.29 -3.67 1.93
N ILE A 96 0.74 -4.88 1.81
CA ILE A 96 -0.13 -5.29 0.71
C ILE A 96 -1.43 -5.81 1.33
N LEU A 97 -2.54 -5.11 1.07
CA LEU A 97 -3.82 -5.36 1.73
C LEU A 97 -4.98 -5.43 0.74
N SER A 98 -5.91 -6.34 0.97
CA SER A 98 -7.19 -6.40 0.29
C SER A 98 -8.34 -6.18 1.26
N PHE A 99 -9.07 -5.09 1.06
CA PHE A 99 -10.23 -4.73 1.87
C PHE A 99 -11.48 -5.36 1.27
N LYS A 100 -12.11 -6.28 2.02
CA LYS A 100 -13.39 -6.88 1.60
C LYS A 100 -14.53 -6.09 2.21
N VAL A 101 -15.33 -5.48 1.35
CA VAL A 101 -16.47 -4.65 1.76
C VAL A 101 -17.64 -5.55 2.15
N GLY A 102 -18.28 -5.24 3.29
CA GLY A 102 -19.52 -5.88 3.72
C GLY A 102 -20.76 -5.27 3.06
N ARG A 103 -21.90 -5.95 3.16
CA ARG A 103 -23.18 -5.30 2.83
C ARG A 103 -23.60 -4.44 4.03
N ALA A 104 -24.03 -3.21 3.77
CA ALA A 104 -24.68 -2.33 4.74
C ALA A 104 -26.09 -2.85 5.06
#